data_AF-A0A183DAJ9-F1
#
_entry.id   AF-A0A183DAJ9-F1
#
_cell.length_a   1.000
_cell.length_b   1.000
_cell.length_c   1.000
_cell.angle_alpha   90.00
_cell.angle_beta   90.00
_cell.angle_gamma   90.00
#
_symmetry.space_group_name_H-M   'P 1'
#
loop_
_entity.id
_entity.type
_entity.pdbx_description
1 polymer ?
#
loop_
_entity_poly.entity_id
_entity_poly.type
_entity_poly.pdbx_seq_one_letter_code
_entity_poly.pdbx_strand_id
1 'polypeptide(L)'
;MASTDKQKQKPETPHELVAISLTDRICNDGRSANFIWEEWDQAREAVSRYIVVYRKLNEIPIIWDLMFMLAGAHPCLWYCFPILKAYVAAVMIQFENISDPKSHPVKELTNMLEKWFLLVSKGRMLPQQMVPFFEAIVRVSCREGFMLLLDIWQYFQVYLSSSISQFFMRFLQLCSAENAY
;
A
#
# COMPACT_ATOMS: atom_id res chain seq x y z
N MET A 1 -48.49 -12.83 -4.91
CA MET A 1 -48.37 -11.49 -4.32
C MET A 1 -47.00 -11.43 -3.67
N ALA A 2 -46.01 -10.96 -4.42
CA ALA A 2 -45.39 -9.63 -4.27
C ALA A 2 -44.34 -9.68 -3.13
N SER A 3 -43.09 -9.24 -3.26
CA SER A 3 -42.37 -8.61 -4.36
C SER A 3 -40.90 -8.55 -3.91
N THR A 4 -39.97 -8.74 -4.85
CA THR A 4 -38.65 -8.09 -4.93
C THR A 4 -37.97 -7.61 -3.64
N ASP A 5 -36.87 -8.26 -3.30
CA ASP A 5 -35.63 -7.53 -3.04
C ASP A 5 -34.43 -8.33 -3.57
N LYS A 6 -34.28 -8.32 -4.90
CA LYS A 6 -32.97 -8.58 -5.50
C LYS A 6 -32.11 -7.38 -5.11
N GLN A 7 -31.36 -7.52 -4.01
CA GLN A 7 -30.31 -6.56 -3.68
C GLN A 7 -29.48 -6.36 -4.94
N LYS A 8 -29.50 -5.12 -5.40
CA LYS A 8 -28.97 -4.66 -6.67
C LYS A 8 -27.45 -4.75 -6.58
N GLN A 9 -26.91 -5.91 -6.94
CA GLN A 9 -25.48 -6.18 -7.01
C GLN A 9 -24.87 -5.16 -7.98
N LYS A 10 -24.00 -4.31 -7.44
CA LYS A 10 -23.29 -3.30 -8.24
C LYS A 10 -22.35 -4.06 -9.17
N PRO A 11 -22.38 -3.84 -10.50
CA PRO A 11 -21.45 -4.50 -11.39
C PRO A 11 -20.04 -4.08 -11.00
N GLU A 12 -19.22 -5.04 -10.60
CA GLU A 12 -17.80 -4.81 -10.37
C GLU A 12 -17.16 -4.33 -11.67
N THR A 13 -16.37 -3.28 -11.55
CA THR A 13 -15.70 -2.70 -12.70
C THR A 13 -14.53 -3.60 -13.11
N PRO A 14 -14.20 -3.70 -14.41
CA PRO A 14 -13.04 -4.48 -14.86
C PRO A 14 -11.72 -4.14 -14.13
N HIS A 15 -11.59 -2.91 -13.64
CA HIS A 15 -10.44 -2.44 -12.88
C HIS A 15 -10.32 -3.09 -11.49
N GLU A 16 -11.42 -3.40 -10.83
CA GLU A 16 -11.44 -4.04 -9.50
C GLU A 16 -10.93 -5.48 -9.59
N LEU A 17 -11.40 -6.24 -10.59
CA LEU A 17 -10.95 -7.62 -10.85
C LEU A 17 -9.46 -7.69 -11.17
N VAL A 18 -8.95 -6.72 -11.94
CA VAL A 18 -7.52 -6.61 -12.25
C VAL A 18 -6.72 -6.35 -10.97
N ALA A 19 -7.18 -5.45 -10.10
CA ALA A 19 -6.48 -5.10 -8.86
C ALA A 19 -6.41 -6.28 -7.88
N ILE A 20 -7.50 -7.04 -7.73
CA ILE A 20 -7.56 -8.25 -6.90
C ILE A 20 -6.61 -9.31 -7.46
N SER A 21 -6.75 -9.64 -8.76
CA SER A 21 -5.92 -10.65 -9.42
C SER A 21 -4.43 -10.33 -9.38
N LEU A 22 -4.08 -9.04 -9.51
CA LEU A 22 -2.71 -8.56 -9.40
C LEU A 22 -2.15 -8.80 -7.99
N THR A 23 -2.93 -8.45 -6.96
CA THR A 23 -2.53 -8.59 -5.56
C THR A 23 -2.33 -10.04 -5.19
N ASP A 24 -3.25 -10.93 -5.58
CA ASP A 24 -3.13 -12.37 -5.32
C ASP A 24 -1.88 -12.98 -5.96
N ARG A 25 -1.59 -12.62 -7.23
CA ARG A 25 -0.42 -13.14 -7.95
C ARG A 25 0.91 -12.70 -7.35
N ILE A 26 0.99 -11.46 -6.85
CA ILE A 26 2.23 -10.91 -6.32
C ILE A 26 2.46 -11.35 -4.88
N CYS A 27 1.44 -11.23 -4.03
CA CYS A 27 1.53 -11.58 -2.61
C CYS A 27 1.50 -13.09 -2.37
N ASN A 28 0.99 -13.92 -3.31
CA ASN A 28 0.91 -15.38 -3.24
C ASN A 28 0.17 -15.93 -2.00
N ASP A 29 -0.48 -15.05 -1.24
CA ASP A 29 -1.15 -15.30 0.03
C ASP A 29 -2.65 -15.02 -0.13
N GLY A 30 -3.31 -15.81 -0.98
CA GLY A 30 -4.73 -15.66 -1.33
C GLY A 30 -5.73 -15.83 -0.16
N ARG A 31 -5.27 -15.86 1.10
CA ARG A 31 -6.12 -15.97 2.31
C ARG A 31 -5.62 -15.20 3.53
N SER A 32 -4.53 -14.42 3.41
CA SER A 32 -3.96 -13.66 4.53
C SER A 32 -3.43 -12.28 4.12
N ALA A 33 -4.05 -11.66 3.12
CA ALA A 33 -4.07 -10.20 3.00
C ALA A 33 -4.86 -9.61 4.17
N ASN A 34 -4.35 -9.81 5.39
CA ASN A 34 -4.79 -9.04 6.53
C ASN A 34 -4.38 -7.61 6.18
N PHE A 35 -5.37 -6.79 5.83
CA PHE A 35 -5.23 -5.33 5.69
C PHE A 35 -4.90 -4.65 7.04
N ILE A 36 -4.34 -5.42 7.98
CA ILE A 36 -3.90 -4.98 9.28
C ILE A 36 -2.55 -4.32 9.05
N TRP A 37 -2.52 -3.03 9.29
CA TRP A 37 -1.29 -2.27 9.37
C TRP A 37 -0.84 -2.30 10.82
N GLU A 38 -0.03 -3.31 11.15
CA GLU A 38 0.51 -3.50 12.49
C GLU A 38 1.53 -2.42 12.86
N GLU A 39 1.94 -2.40 14.13
CA GLU A 39 3.06 -1.55 14.57
C GLU A 39 4.33 -1.90 13.81
N TRP A 40 5.20 -0.92 13.61
CA TRP A 40 6.43 -1.11 12.83
C TRP A 40 7.31 -2.24 13.38
N ASP A 41 7.43 -2.38 14.71
CA ASP A 41 8.24 -3.44 15.32
C ASP A 41 7.73 -4.84 14.96
N GLN A 42 6.41 -5.02 14.88
CA GLN A 42 5.77 -6.28 14.45
C GLN A 42 5.93 -6.48 12.94
N ALA A 43 5.75 -5.41 12.14
CA ALA A 43 5.93 -5.46 10.69
C ALA A 43 7.37 -5.84 10.32
N ARG A 44 8.34 -5.35 11.09
CA ARG A 44 9.77 -5.62 10.93
C ARG A 44 10.09 -7.09 11.07
N GLU A 45 9.42 -7.83 11.96
CA GLU A 45 9.61 -9.28 12.08
C GLU A 45 9.21 -10.04 10.81
N ALA A 46 8.22 -9.51 10.08
CA ALA A 46 7.76 -10.06 8.80
C ALA A 46 8.54 -9.52 7.57
N VAL A 47 9.67 -8.82 7.77
CA VAL A 47 10.48 -8.20 6.71
C VAL A 47 10.79 -9.11 5.53
N SER A 48 11.09 -10.39 5.81
CA SER A 48 11.47 -11.36 4.78
C SER A 48 10.36 -11.54 3.74
N ARG A 49 9.09 -11.50 4.15
CA ARG A 49 7.93 -11.59 3.26
C ARG A 49 7.80 -10.33 2.40
N TYR A 50 7.98 -9.16 3.00
CA TYR A 50 7.93 -7.88 2.29
C TYR A 50 9.04 -7.76 1.25
N ILE A 51 10.25 -8.24 1.54
CA ILE A 51 11.36 -8.26 0.58
C ILE A 51 11.05 -9.16 -0.63
N VAL A 52 10.39 -10.30 -0.44
CA VAL A 52 10.00 -11.19 -1.55
C VAL A 52 9.02 -10.48 -2.49
N VAL A 53 7.98 -9.83 -1.93
CA VAL A 53 7.02 -9.04 -2.71
C VAL A 53 7.71 -7.88 -3.43
N TYR A 54 8.57 -7.16 -2.73
CA TYR A 54 9.37 -6.07 -3.28
C TYR A 54 10.23 -6.51 -4.47
N ARG A 55 10.93 -7.65 -4.36
CA ARG A 55 11.74 -8.20 -5.46
C ARG A 55 10.89 -8.54 -6.68
N LYS A 56 9.75 -9.21 -6.49
CA LYS A 56 8.81 -9.53 -7.59
C LYS A 56 8.32 -8.26 -8.31
N LEU A 57 8.04 -7.19 -7.56
CA LEU A 57 7.62 -5.90 -8.14
C LEU A 57 8.71 -5.25 -9.00
N ASN A 58 9.97 -5.44 -8.63
CA ASN A 58 11.10 -4.90 -9.39
C ASN A 58 11.46 -5.78 -10.59
N GLU A 59 11.24 -7.10 -10.50
CA GLU A 59 11.43 -8.04 -11.62
C GLU A 59 10.40 -7.83 -12.75
N ILE A 60 9.21 -7.35 -12.41
CA ILE A 60 8.10 -7.15 -13.35
C ILE A 60 7.66 -5.68 -13.34
N PRO A 61 8.34 -4.79 -14.10
CA PRO A 61 8.07 -3.35 -14.10
C PRO A 61 6.63 -2.97 -14.46
N ILE A 62 5.97 -3.76 -15.32
CA ILE A 62 4.60 -3.50 -15.78
C ILE A 62 3.57 -3.45 -14.65
N ILE A 63 3.87 -4.07 -13.49
CA ILE A 63 2.99 -4.02 -12.32
C ILE A 63 2.82 -2.58 -11.84
N TRP A 64 3.87 -1.76 -11.91
CA TRP A 64 3.78 -0.35 -11.54
C TRP A 64 2.84 0.41 -12.45
N ASP A 65 2.94 0.19 -13.76
CA ASP A 65 2.08 0.85 -14.75
C ASP A 65 0.61 0.46 -14.55
N LEU A 66 0.35 -0.82 -14.24
CA LEU A 66 -0.98 -1.29 -13.86
C LEU A 66 -1.48 -0.60 -12.59
N MET A 67 -0.68 -0.53 -11.52
CA MET A 67 -1.06 0.18 -10.30
C MET A 67 -1.31 1.67 -10.56
N PHE A 68 -0.51 2.32 -11.41
CA PHE A 68 -0.72 3.73 -11.79
C PHE A 68 -1.99 3.95 -12.61
N MET A 69 -2.40 2.98 -13.41
CA MET A 69 -3.68 2.98 -14.12
C MET A 69 -4.84 2.80 -13.14
N LEU A 70 -4.74 1.83 -12.23
CA LEU A 70 -5.73 1.58 -11.16
C LEU A 70 -5.89 2.79 -10.22
N ALA A 71 -4.81 3.52 -9.95
CA ALA A 71 -4.85 4.76 -9.17
C ALA A 71 -5.72 5.85 -9.81
N GLY A 72 -5.93 5.82 -11.14
CA GLY A 72 -6.86 6.72 -11.83
C GLY A 72 -8.34 6.37 -11.59
N ALA A 73 -8.64 5.12 -11.24
CA ALA A 73 -9.99 4.62 -11.01
C ALA A 73 -10.23 4.39 -9.51
N HIS A 74 -10.47 5.45 -8.74
CA HIS A 74 -10.74 5.31 -7.30
C HIS A 74 -12.01 4.47 -7.04
N PRO A 75 -12.03 3.47 -6.12
CA PRO A 75 -11.00 3.12 -5.11
C PRO A 75 -10.06 1.95 -5.48
N CYS A 76 -9.86 1.62 -6.76
CA CYS A 76 -9.21 0.36 -7.17
C CYS A 76 -7.80 0.14 -6.61
N LEU A 77 -7.01 1.20 -6.37
CA LEU A 77 -5.67 1.07 -5.80
C LEU A 77 -5.67 0.49 -4.36
N TRP A 78 -6.77 0.65 -3.62
CA TRP A 78 -6.90 0.12 -2.26
C TRP A 78 -6.87 -1.41 -2.22
N TYR A 79 -7.24 -2.10 -3.30
CA TYR A 79 -7.07 -3.56 -3.40
C TYR A 79 -5.59 -3.96 -3.46
N CYS A 80 -4.74 -3.11 -4.06
CA CYS A 80 -3.29 -3.29 -4.11
C CYS A 80 -2.57 -2.82 -2.84
N PHE A 81 -3.31 -2.48 -1.78
CA PHE A 81 -2.74 -2.00 -0.53
C PHE A 81 -1.69 -2.94 0.12
N PRO A 82 -1.86 -4.27 0.12
CA PRO A 82 -0.82 -5.19 0.62
C PRO A 82 0.50 -5.07 -0.14
N ILE A 83 0.44 -4.82 -1.45
CA ILE A 83 1.62 -4.58 -2.29
C ILE A 83 2.32 -3.29 -1.86
N LEU A 84 1.54 -2.21 -1.67
CA LEU A 84 2.04 -0.90 -1.25
C LEU A 84 2.67 -0.95 0.15
N LYS A 85 2.06 -1.70 1.08
CA LYS A 85 2.59 -1.97 2.42
C LYS A 85 3.95 -2.64 2.35
N ALA A 86 4.05 -3.73 1.58
CA ALA A 86 5.30 -4.47 1.42
C ALA A 86 6.41 -3.60 0.82
N TYR A 87 6.07 -2.76 -0.16
CA TYR A 87 7.03 -1.87 -0.80
C TYR A 87 7.60 -0.83 0.17
N VAL A 88 6.73 -0.11 0.90
CA VAL A 88 7.18 0.92 1.84
C VAL A 88 7.93 0.31 3.02
N ALA A 89 7.53 -0.88 3.49
CA ALA A 89 8.28 -1.60 4.51
C ALA A 89 9.71 -1.91 4.03
N ALA A 90 9.87 -2.43 2.81
CA ALA A 90 11.18 -2.70 2.23
C ALA A 90 12.05 -1.43 2.08
N VAL A 91 11.43 -0.29 1.76
CA VAL A 91 12.11 1.03 1.76
C VAL A 91 12.56 1.42 3.16
N MET A 92 11.67 1.34 4.16
CA MET A 92 11.96 1.69 5.55
C MET A 92 13.12 0.87 6.14
N ILE A 93 13.18 -0.42 5.83
CA ILE A 93 14.30 -1.30 6.22
C ILE A 93 15.63 -0.87 5.57
N GLN A 94 15.59 -0.38 4.33
CA GLN A 94 16.79 0.16 3.70
C GLN A 94 17.24 1.47 4.38
N PHE A 95 16.31 2.34 4.78
CA PHE A 95 16.62 3.52 5.58
C PHE A 95 17.22 3.16 6.95
N GLU A 96 16.69 2.14 7.62
CA GLU A 96 17.16 1.69 8.93
C GLU A 96 18.57 1.06 8.87
N ASN A 97 18.87 0.32 7.81
CA ASN A 97 20.14 -0.41 7.66
C ASN A 97 21.33 0.44 7.18
N ILE A 98 21.13 1.73 6.93
CA ILE A 98 22.23 2.62 6.52
C ILE A 98 23.18 2.84 7.72
N SER A 99 24.43 2.40 7.56
CA SER A 99 25.44 2.37 8.63
C SER A 99 25.79 3.75 9.20
N ASP A 100 25.69 4.82 8.39
CA ASP A 100 25.92 6.18 8.85
C ASP A 100 24.57 6.91 9.05
N PRO A 101 24.14 7.13 10.30
CA PRO A 101 22.85 7.78 10.59
C PRO A 101 22.79 9.24 10.15
N LYS A 102 23.93 9.89 9.88
CA LYS A 102 24.01 11.27 9.37
C LYS A 102 24.10 11.34 7.85
N SER A 103 24.28 10.21 7.18
CA SER A 103 24.32 10.18 5.72
C SER A 103 22.96 10.55 5.13
N HIS A 104 23.00 11.13 3.94
CA HIS A 104 21.80 11.41 3.17
C HIS A 104 21.35 10.18 2.38
N PRO A 105 20.04 10.02 2.12
CA PRO A 105 19.54 8.89 1.36
C PRO A 105 20.16 8.86 -0.04
N VAL A 106 20.59 7.67 -0.46
CA VAL A 106 21.12 7.46 -1.81
C VAL A 106 20.01 7.73 -2.82
N LYS A 107 20.35 8.31 -3.97
CA LYS A 107 19.40 8.68 -5.03
C LYS A 107 18.43 7.56 -5.42
N GLU A 108 18.89 6.30 -5.41
CA GLU A 108 18.03 5.15 -5.69
C GLU A 108 16.90 5.00 -4.66
N LEU A 109 17.24 5.10 -3.36
CA LEU A 109 16.28 5.00 -2.26
C LEU A 109 15.26 6.15 -2.29
N THR A 110 15.73 7.35 -2.62
CA THR A 110 14.88 8.52 -2.86
C THR A 110 13.90 8.28 -4.02
N ASN A 111 14.39 7.82 -5.18
CA ASN A 111 13.56 7.56 -6.35
C ASN A 111 12.49 6.49 -6.06
N MET A 112 12.84 5.46 -5.28
CA MET A 112 11.91 4.42 -4.85
C MET A 112 10.78 5.02 -4.01
N LEU A 113 11.12 5.86 -3.04
CA LEU A 113 10.13 6.51 -2.18
C LEU A 113 9.25 7.49 -2.97
N GLU A 114 9.83 8.29 -3.87
CA GLU A 114 9.09 9.20 -4.75
C GLU A 114 8.09 8.45 -5.63
N LYS A 115 8.50 7.30 -6.20
CA LYS A 115 7.62 6.46 -7.02
C LYS A 115 6.43 5.94 -6.23
N TRP A 116 6.68 5.44 -5.02
CA TRP A 116 5.61 4.98 -4.12
C TRP A 116 4.68 6.13 -3.74
N PHE A 117 5.24 7.28 -3.38
CA PHE A 117 4.49 8.46 -2.98
C PHE A 117 3.56 8.96 -4.08
N LEU A 118 4.08 9.07 -5.32
CA LEU A 118 3.29 9.50 -6.48
C LEU A 118 2.08 8.57 -6.68
N LEU A 119 2.27 7.26 -6.48
CA LEU A 119 1.22 6.27 -6.64
C LEU A 119 0.12 6.40 -5.57
N VAL A 120 0.49 6.46 -4.28
CA VAL A 120 -0.47 6.58 -3.18
C VAL A 120 -1.19 7.94 -3.17
N SER A 121 -0.51 9.00 -3.60
CA SER A 121 -1.09 10.33 -3.78
C SER A 121 -2.12 10.33 -4.91
N LYS A 122 -1.78 9.74 -6.07
CA LYS A 122 -2.71 9.59 -7.20
C LYS A 122 -3.95 8.78 -6.82
N GLY A 123 -3.77 7.71 -6.03
CA GLY A 123 -4.86 6.90 -5.51
C GLY A 123 -5.68 7.52 -4.37
N ARG A 124 -5.37 8.77 -3.98
CA ARG A 124 -6.04 9.50 -2.88
C ARG A 124 -5.98 8.76 -1.54
N MET A 125 -4.88 8.04 -1.29
CA MET A 125 -4.67 7.28 -0.06
C MET A 125 -4.01 8.12 1.05
N LEU A 126 -3.36 9.22 0.67
CA LEU A 126 -2.73 10.18 1.56
C LEU A 126 -3.44 11.54 1.50
N PRO A 127 -3.53 12.25 2.63
CA PRO A 127 -4.05 13.61 2.65
C PRO A 127 -3.02 14.55 2.03
N GLN A 128 -3.48 15.62 1.37
CA GLN A 128 -2.58 16.61 0.74
C GLN A 128 -1.61 17.27 1.72
N GLN A 129 -1.97 17.31 3.01
CA GLN A 129 -1.15 17.85 4.09
C GLN A 129 0.14 17.06 4.33
N MET A 130 0.19 15.79 3.89
CA MET A 130 1.37 14.94 4.04
C MET A 130 2.33 15.03 2.85
N VAL A 131 1.97 15.71 1.75
CA VAL A 131 2.85 15.90 0.59
C VAL A 131 4.21 16.52 0.97
N PRO A 132 4.29 17.56 1.82
CA PRO A 132 5.56 18.18 2.20
C PRO A 132 6.49 17.25 3.00
N PHE A 133 5.95 16.22 3.67
CA PHE A 133 6.77 15.27 4.42
C PHE A 133 7.68 14.47 3.49
N PHE A 134 7.21 14.17 2.28
CA PHE A 134 8.01 13.45 1.28
C PHE A 134 9.14 14.32 0.73
N GLU A 135 8.88 15.60 0.47
CA GLU A 135 9.94 16.54 0.09
C GLU A 135 10.97 16.72 1.20
N ALA A 136 10.53 16.67 2.46
CA ALA A 136 11.43 16.72 3.61
C ALA A 136 12.30 15.47 3.73
N ILE A 137 11.76 14.27 3.54
CA ILE A 137 12.50 12.99 3.65
C ILE A 137 13.75 12.97 2.74
N VAL A 138 13.66 13.58 1.55
CA VAL A 138 14.79 13.63 0.60
C VAL A 138 15.92 14.57 1.07
N ARG A 139 15.62 15.53 1.94
CA ARG A 139 16.55 16.60 2.35
C ARG A 139 17.17 16.37 3.72
N VAL A 140 16.59 15.46 4.51
CA VAL A 140 17.05 15.15 5.87
C VAL A 140 18.07 14.00 5.88
N SER A 141 18.64 13.72 7.04
CA SER A 141 19.48 12.53 7.24
C SER A 141 18.65 11.25 7.12
N CYS A 142 19.27 10.10 6.83
CA CYS A 142 18.57 8.82 6.75
C CYS A 142 17.81 8.49 8.04
N ARG A 143 18.37 8.85 9.21
CA ARG A 143 17.70 8.66 10.49
C ARG A 143 16.42 9.49 10.61
N GLU A 144 16.49 10.78 10.27
CA GLU A 144 15.32 11.66 10.29
C GLU A 144 14.28 11.25 9.24
N GLY A 145 14.74 10.84 8.05
CA GLY A 145 13.88 10.30 7.00
C GLY A 145 13.14 9.05 7.45
N PHE A 146 13.82 8.15 8.16
CA PHE A 146 13.20 6.99 8.78
C PHE A 146 12.13 7.37 9.82
N MET A 147 12.38 8.35 10.68
CA MET A 147 11.38 8.85 11.63
C MET A 147 10.14 9.41 10.93
N LEU A 148 10.31 10.18 9.85
CA LEU A 148 9.20 10.68 9.04
C LEU A 148 8.43 9.54 8.35
N LEU A 149 9.12 8.48 7.90
CA LEU A 149 8.47 7.28 7.36
C LEU A 149 7.69 6.51 8.45
N LEU A 150 8.18 6.48 9.69
CA LEU A 150 7.43 5.96 10.82
C LEU A 150 6.14 6.75 11.09
N ASP A 151 6.18 8.08 11.00
CA ASP A 151 4.97 8.90 11.13
C ASP A 151 3.95 8.60 10.03
N ILE A 152 4.41 8.39 8.79
CA ILE A 152 3.57 7.95 7.67
C ILE A 152 3.00 6.55 7.92
N TRP A 153 3.80 5.63 8.46
CA TRP A 153 3.35 4.29 8.84
C TRP A 153 2.26 4.36 9.92
N GLN A 154 2.46 5.17 10.95
CA GLN A 154 1.48 5.38 12.02
C GLN A 154 0.20 6.05 11.49
N TYR A 155 0.30 6.95 10.51
CA TYR A 155 -0.88 7.51 9.85
C TYR A 155 -1.76 6.40 9.26
N PHE A 156 -1.19 5.45 8.52
CA PHE A 156 -1.98 4.33 7.97
C PHE A 156 -2.54 3.43 9.06
N GLN A 157 -1.81 3.20 10.14
CA GLN A 157 -2.29 2.46 11.31
C GLN A 157 -3.52 3.12 11.94
N VAL A 158 -3.48 4.43 12.21
CA VAL A 158 -4.60 5.19 12.78
C VAL A 158 -5.75 5.28 11.78
N TYR A 159 -5.45 5.54 10.51
CA TYR A 159 -6.45 5.64 9.46
C TYR A 159 -7.23 4.32 9.34
N LEU A 160 -6.56 3.18 9.29
CA LEU A 160 -7.20 1.86 9.12
C LEU A 160 -7.86 1.34 10.39
N SER A 161 -7.37 1.74 11.57
CA SER A 161 -8.02 1.40 12.84
C SER A 161 -9.29 2.23 13.09
N SER A 162 -9.46 3.37 12.40
CA SER A 162 -10.69 4.16 12.51
C SER A 162 -11.91 3.37 11.99
N SER A 163 -13.05 3.48 12.68
CA SER A 163 -14.25 2.70 12.37
C SER A 163 -14.73 2.88 10.93
N ILE A 164 -14.58 4.09 10.36
CA ILE A 164 -14.99 4.42 9.00
C ILE A 164 -14.14 3.66 7.98
N SER A 165 -12.82 3.61 8.19
CA SER A 165 -11.93 2.83 7.33
C SER A 165 -12.12 1.35 7.52
N GLN A 166 -12.43 0.86 8.72
CA GLN A 166 -12.79 -0.55 8.92
C GLN A 166 -14.03 -0.93 8.12
N PHE A 167 -15.07 -0.09 8.08
CA PHE A 167 -16.23 -0.31 7.21
C PHE A 167 -15.86 -0.30 5.73
N PHE A 168 -15.01 0.65 5.30
CA PHE A 168 -14.54 0.72 3.92
C PHE A 168 -13.71 -0.51 3.53
N MET A 169 -12.77 -0.95 4.36
CA MET A 169 -11.94 -2.13 4.12
C MET A 169 -12.77 -3.42 4.19
N ARG A 170 -13.74 -3.51 5.12
CA ARG A 170 -14.67 -4.63 5.19
C ARG A 170 -15.54 -4.70 3.94
N PHE A 171 -16.00 -3.56 3.43
CA PHE A 171 -16.74 -3.48 2.17
C PHE A 171 -15.88 -3.95 0.99
N LEU A 172 -14.63 -3.50 0.90
CA LEU A 172 -13.68 -3.97 -0.13
C LEU A 172 -13.42 -5.48 -0.03
N GLN A 173 -13.27 -6.02 1.18
CA GLN A 173 -13.10 -7.45 1.42
C GLN A 173 -14.34 -8.27 1.03
N LEU A 174 -15.56 -7.78 1.31
CA LEU A 174 -16.80 -8.45 0.94
C LEU A 174 -16.94 -8.53 -0.59
N CYS A 175 -16.65 -7.46 -1.32
CA CYS A 175 -16.62 -7.49 -2.79
C CYS A 175 -15.60 -8.53 -3.30
N SER A 176 -14.41 -8.60 -2.69
CA SER A 176 -13.40 -9.59 -3.10
C SER A 176 -13.78 -11.04 -2.80
N ALA A 177 -14.53 -11.30 -1.73
CA ALA A 177 -14.87 -12.66 -1.28
C ALA A 177 -16.03 -13.30 -2.07
N GLU A 178 -16.93 -12.49 -2.62
CA GLU A 178 -18.05 -12.99 -3.45
C GLU A 178 -17.60 -13.58 -4.80
N ASN A 179 -16.36 -13.33 -5.23
CA ASN A 179 -15.77 -13.84 -6.48
C ASN A 179 -15.03 -15.18 -6.36
N ALA A 180 -15.00 -15.79 -5.17
CA ALA A 180 -14.29 -17.06 -4.95
C ALA A 180 -15.18 -18.31 -5.17
N TYR A 181 -16.38 -18.15 -5.73
CA TYR A 181 -17.35 -19.24 -6.00
C TYR A 181 -17.87 -19.22 -7.43
#